data_AF-A0A844XXA8-F1
#
_entry.id   AF-A0A844XXA8-F1
#
_cell.length_a   1.000
_cell.length_b   1.000
_cell.length_c   1.000
_cell.angle_alpha   90.00
_cell.angle_beta   90.00
_cell.angle_gamma   90.00
#
_symmetry.space_group_name_H-M   'P 1'
#
loop_
_entity.id
_entity.type
_entity.pdbx_description
1 polymer ?
#
loop_
_entity_poly.entity_id
_entity_poly.type
_entity_poly.pdbx_seq_one_letter_code
_entity_poly.pdbx_strand_id
1 'polypeptide(L)'
;MDTRFAMLRSALQFLKQVRDDKRGNMLILVAASLVPIVGTMGLAVDAAQWLSWRRDLHSAADAGAIAGALAKKNGEDVNAVVTKVLSSNTQHTYTIEAIETPPTAGPFTGNNSMVRVVLSVSQPLPFSSLFLATPPTISVEAVAESSSEVPNCMIALDRSSIGLIISGSARVDMNCGMASNSNFDATASGNNTIRAGALSAVGTVNASGGVSADTAINNGAAPAVDPYDGLFSDPNVVCNNWPLVSGSPNELSPGCYRGIQVQSNATVTLLPGTYYLGEKGLSVGGNASVIGNGVTLVFTNTASPFNASKIGTFSAQGTSNIQLTAPSTGTYAGIIMVQDSRTVPSNTNRMLITGDNGSVFDGTIYAPTNAVTFSGNSSMSTDCLQIIATYITFTGNTTVRNNCPAGRGVASFSGSEYLRLRQ
;
A
#
# COMPACT_ATOMS: atom_id res chain seq x y z
N MET A 1 26.86 61.44 -11.39
CA MET A 1 27.81 60.37 -11.80
C MET A 1 29.25 60.61 -11.32
N ASP A 2 29.62 61.80 -10.84
CA ASP A 2 31.03 62.14 -10.50
C ASP A 2 31.57 61.70 -9.13
N THR A 3 30.71 61.42 -8.14
CA THR A 3 31.17 61.11 -6.77
C THR A 3 31.73 59.69 -6.61
N ARG A 4 31.23 58.72 -7.39
CA ARG A 4 31.70 57.32 -7.34
C ARG A 4 33.08 57.13 -7.98
N PHE A 5 33.39 57.90 -9.03
CA PHE A 5 34.71 57.87 -9.70
C PHE A 5 35.81 58.53 -8.86
N ALA A 6 35.48 59.59 -8.12
CA ALA A 6 36.42 60.23 -7.20
C ALA A 6 36.81 59.29 -6.04
N MET A 7 35.85 58.55 -5.49
CA MET A 7 36.07 57.58 -4.41
C MET A 7 36.95 56.40 -4.87
N LEU A 8 36.74 55.90 -6.10
CA LEU A 8 37.55 54.86 -6.71
C LEU A 8 39.00 55.30 -6.99
N ARG A 9 39.22 56.55 -7.42
CA ARG A 9 40.57 57.11 -7.63
C ARG A 9 41.33 57.28 -6.32
N SER A 10 40.68 57.78 -5.27
CA SER A 10 41.29 57.87 -3.94
C SER A 10 41.61 56.50 -3.35
N ALA A 11 40.73 55.51 -3.53
CA ALA A 11 41.00 54.13 -3.12
C ALA A 11 42.20 53.53 -3.86
N LEU A 12 42.32 53.76 -5.17
CA LEU A 12 43.45 53.30 -5.98
C LEU A 12 44.78 53.98 -5.61
N GLN A 13 44.76 55.26 -5.26
CA GLN A 13 45.95 55.99 -4.79
C GLN A 13 46.38 55.52 -3.39
N PHE A 14 45.44 55.30 -2.49
CA PHE A 14 45.69 54.74 -1.17
C PHE A 14 46.30 53.33 -1.27
N LEU A 15 45.74 52.47 -2.14
CA LEU A 15 46.27 51.13 -2.40
C LEU A 15 47.70 51.15 -2.98
N LYS A 16 48.03 52.13 -3.84
CA LYS A 16 49.41 52.33 -4.34
C LYS A 16 50.37 52.76 -3.23
N GLN A 17 49.97 53.68 -2.36
CA GLN A 17 50.80 54.15 -1.25
C GLN A 17 51.06 53.05 -0.21
N VAL A 18 50.06 52.21 0.07
CA VAL A 18 50.21 51.06 0.97
C VAL A 18 51.13 49.98 0.38
N ARG A 19 51.13 49.80 -0.94
CA ARG A 19 51.99 48.82 -1.63
C ARG A 19 53.47 49.19 -1.60
N ASP A 20 53.80 50.48 -1.62
CA ASP A 20 55.18 50.96 -1.75
C ASP A 20 55.86 51.20 -0.38
N ASP A 21 55.15 51.01 0.76
CA ASP A 21 55.69 51.17 2.11
C ASP A 21 56.40 49.90 2.63
N LYS A 22 57.68 50.03 3.03
CA LYS A 22 58.57 48.93 3.43
C LYS A 22 58.77 48.80 4.94
N ARG A 23 58.11 49.62 5.75
CA ARG A 23 58.18 49.53 7.22
C ARG A 23 57.13 48.53 7.68
N GLY A 24 57.58 47.40 8.23
CA GLY A 24 56.76 46.24 8.57
C GLY A 24 55.44 46.61 9.25
N ASN A 25 54.35 46.55 8.48
CA ASN A 25 53.00 46.80 8.97
C ASN A 25 52.11 45.58 8.67
N MET A 26 52.49 44.43 9.23
CA MET A 26 51.72 43.19 9.17
C MET A 26 50.27 43.42 9.65
N LEU A 27 50.06 44.38 10.55
CA LEU A 27 48.74 44.80 11.03
C LEU A 27 47.83 45.29 9.90
N ILE A 28 48.34 46.07 8.94
CA ILE A 28 47.54 46.56 7.79
C ILE A 28 47.20 45.41 6.84
N LEU A 29 48.15 44.50 6.57
CA LEU A 29 47.90 43.34 5.71
C LEU A 29 46.89 42.36 6.34
N VAL A 30 46.98 42.13 7.66
CA VAL A 30 46.03 41.31 8.42
C VAL A 30 44.65 41.99 8.48
N ALA A 31 44.59 43.30 8.72
CA ALA A 31 43.33 44.03 8.70
C ALA A 31 42.67 44.00 7.31
N ALA A 32 43.45 44.14 6.25
CA ALA A 32 42.97 44.06 4.88
C ALA A 32 42.51 42.64 4.48
N SER A 33 43.13 41.58 5.01
CA SER A 33 42.71 40.20 4.75
C SER A 33 41.53 39.73 5.62
N LEU A 34 41.30 40.36 6.79
CA LEU A 34 40.15 40.06 7.65
C LEU A 34 38.82 40.40 6.96
N VAL A 35 38.76 41.49 6.20
CA VAL A 35 37.55 41.95 5.51
C VAL A 35 36.99 40.90 4.54
N PRO A 36 37.75 40.36 3.57
CA PRO A 36 37.24 39.31 2.69
C PRO A 36 36.93 38.00 3.43
N ILE A 37 37.65 37.66 4.51
CA ILE A 37 37.37 36.45 5.30
C ILE A 37 36.02 36.56 6.03
N VAL A 38 35.77 37.68 6.70
CA VAL A 38 34.49 37.92 7.38
C VAL A 38 33.35 38.05 6.37
N GLY A 39 33.60 38.68 5.23
CA GLY A 39 32.63 38.79 4.14
C GLY A 39 32.19 37.43 3.59
N THR A 40 33.14 36.51 3.33
CA THR A 40 32.81 35.17 2.84
C THR A 40 32.13 34.30 3.90
N MET A 41 32.53 34.42 5.17
CA MET A 41 31.85 33.75 6.28
C MET A 41 30.39 34.22 6.42
N GLY A 42 30.15 35.53 6.30
CA GLY A 42 28.82 36.09 6.32
C GLY A 42 27.94 35.58 5.17
N LEU A 43 28.48 35.55 3.95
CA LEU A 43 27.78 34.98 2.80
C LEU A 43 27.50 33.48 2.95
N ALA A 44 28.38 32.72 3.63
CA ALA A 44 28.16 31.31 3.91
C ALA A 44 26.99 31.09 4.89
N VAL A 45 26.83 31.96 5.90
CA VAL A 45 25.69 31.93 6.82
C VAL A 45 24.38 32.21 6.06
N ASP A 46 24.37 33.23 5.20
CA ASP A 46 23.20 33.55 4.37
C ASP A 46 22.83 32.39 3.43
N ALA A 47 23.83 31.77 2.80
CA ALA A 47 23.62 30.59 1.96
C ALA A 47 23.05 29.40 2.75
N ALA A 48 23.53 29.16 3.97
CA ALA A 48 22.99 28.12 4.84
C ALA A 48 21.53 28.41 5.22
N GLN A 49 21.19 29.68 5.47
CA GLN A 49 19.82 30.11 5.74
C GLN A 49 18.90 29.87 4.54
N TRP A 50 19.32 30.23 3.32
CA TRP A 50 18.56 29.93 2.10
C TRP A 50 18.34 28.43 1.89
N LEU A 51 19.35 27.59 2.17
CA LEU A 51 19.20 26.13 2.11
C LEU A 51 18.27 25.57 3.18
N SER A 52 18.18 26.20 4.35
CA SER A 52 17.17 25.86 5.35
C SER A 52 15.78 26.17 4.83
N TRP A 53 15.54 27.41 4.40
CA TRP A 53 14.24 27.84 3.88
C TRP A 53 13.76 27.00 2.69
N ARG A 54 14.67 26.61 1.79
CA ARG A 54 14.31 25.73 0.67
C ARG A 54 13.80 24.36 1.15
N ARG A 55 14.41 23.77 2.19
CA ARG A 55 13.96 22.49 2.75
C ARG A 55 12.61 22.63 3.44
N ASP A 56 12.43 23.70 4.20
CA ASP A 56 11.17 23.98 4.90
C ASP A 56 10.02 24.21 3.90
N LEU A 57 10.29 24.99 2.84
CA LEU A 57 9.37 25.20 1.73
C LEU A 57 8.98 23.88 1.04
N HIS A 58 9.95 23.00 0.75
CA HIS A 58 9.66 21.69 0.15
C HIS A 58 8.74 20.86 1.05
N SER A 59 9.02 20.79 2.35
CA SER A 59 8.18 20.06 3.29
C SER A 59 6.75 20.61 3.37
N ALA A 60 6.59 21.94 3.32
CA ALA A 60 5.27 22.58 3.30
C ALA A 60 4.53 22.35 1.97
N ALA A 61 5.23 22.46 0.84
CA ALA A 61 4.65 22.21 -0.49
C ALA A 61 4.19 20.76 -0.64
N ASP A 62 4.99 19.80 -0.17
CA ASP A 62 4.66 18.38 -0.15
C ASP A 62 3.41 18.09 0.69
N ALA A 63 3.34 18.66 1.90
CA ALA A 63 2.16 18.53 2.76
C ALA A 63 0.92 19.16 2.12
N GLY A 64 1.06 20.33 1.49
CA GLY A 64 -0.01 21.00 0.76
C GLY A 64 -0.49 20.18 -0.43
N ALA A 65 0.41 19.64 -1.25
CA ALA A 65 0.06 18.83 -2.42
C ALA A 65 -0.70 17.57 -2.00
N ILE A 66 -0.20 16.84 -1.00
CA ILE A 66 -0.85 15.65 -0.42
C ILE A 66 -2.26 16.00 0.10
N ALA A 67 -2.38 17.07 0.90
CA ALA A 67 -3.67 17.49 1.45
C ALA A 67 -4.66 17.88 0.33
N GLY A 68 -4.18 18.54 -0.71
CA GLY A 68 -5.00 18.91 -1.85
C GLY A 68 -5.45 17.70 -2.67
N ALA A 69 -4.58 16.70 -2.86
CA ALA A 69 -4.94 15.45 -3.51
C ALA A 69 -5.99 14.67 -2.71
N LEU A 70 -5.92 14.69 -1.38
CA LEU A 70 -6.95 14.09 -0.52
C LEU A 70 -8.28 14.84 -0.62
N ALA A 71 -8.26 16.17 -0.53
CA ALA A 71 -9.45 17.01 -0.68
C ALA A 71 -10.17 16.74 -2.01
N LYS A 72 -9.39 16.65 -3.08
CA LYS A 72 -9.89 16.34 -4.43
C LYS A 72 -10.56 14.97 -4.51
N LYS A 73 -9.96 13.95 -3.88
CA LYS A 73 -10.54 12.61 -3.78
C LYS A 73 -11.88 12.63 -3.03
N ASN A 74 -11.97 13.40 -1.95
CA ASN A 74 -13.18 13.50 -1.12
C ASN A 74 -14.28 14.39 -1.72
N GLY A 75 -14.03 15.03 -2.88
CA GLY A 75 -14.94 16.02 -3.46
C GLY A 75 -15.01 17.33 -2.66
N GLU A 76 -14.00 17.60 -1.84
CA GLU A 76 -13.85 18.84 -1.08
C GLU A 76 -13.19 19.95 -1.92
N ASP A 77 -13.29 21.20 -1.44
CA ASP A 77 -12.58 22.33 -2.05
C ASP A 77 -11.07 22.23 -1.78
N VAL A 78 -10.32 21.88 -2.83
CA VAL A 78 -8.86 21.74 -2.79
C VAL A 78 -8.18 23.00 -2.29
N ASN A 79 -8.59 24.19 -2.74
CA ASN A 79 -7.97 25.44 -2.33
C ASN A 79 -8.16 25.66 -0.83
N ALA A 80 -9.39 25.49 -0.34
CA ALA A 80 -9.70 25.69 1.08
C ALA A 80 -8.89 24.76 1.99
N VAL A 81 -8.77 23.48 1.64
CA VAL A 81 -8.04 22.49 2.45
C VAL A 81 -6.53 22.76 2.43
N VAL A 82 -5.96 23.01 1.25
CA VAL A 82 -4.52 23.30 1.12
C VAL A 82 -4.15 24.58 1.86
N THR A 83 -4.92 25.66 1.70
CA THR A 83 -4.67 26.91 2.45
C THR A 83 -4.78 26.70 3.96
N LYS A 84 -5.73 25.89 4.44
CA LYS A 84 -5.87 25.56 5.87
C LYS A 84 -4.64 24.82 6.40
N VAL A 85 -4.18 23.77 5.70
CA VAL A 85 -3.00 22.99 6.12
C VAL A 85 -1.75 23.87 6.14
N LEU A 86 -1.56 24.69 5.11
CA LEU A 86 -0.43 25.62 5.05
C LEU A 86 -0.49 26.69 6.16
N SER A 87 -1.68 27.26 6.43
CA SER A 87 -1.85 28.27 7.50
C SER A 87 -1.64 27.72 8.91
N SER A 88 -1.84 26.41 9.11
CA SER A 88 -1.59 25.73 10.40
C SER A 88 -0.10 25.57 10.68
N ASN A 89 0.75 25.71 9.66
CA ASN A 89 2.20 25.61 9.77
C ASN A 89 2.80 26.99 10.12
N THR A 90 2.42 27.52 11.30
CA THR A 90 2.68 28.91 11.73
C THR A 90 4.16 29.26 11.98
N GLN A 91 5.08 28.32 11.79
CA GLN A 91 6.51 28.52 12.04
C GLN A 91 7.28 29.05 10.82
N HIS A 92 6.66 29.10 9.63
CA HIS A 92 7.38 29.40 8.38
C HIS A 92 6.70 30.53 7.61
N THR A 93 7.49 31.50 7.14
CA THR A 93 7.01 32.61 6.30
C THR A 93 7.18 32.23 4.83
N TYR A 94 6.07 32.06 4.11
CA TYR A 94 6.08 31.79 2.67
C TYR A 94 4.80 32.33 2.02
N THR A 95 4.84 32.53 0.71
CA THR A 95 3.70 32.91 -0.13
C THR A 95 3.22 31.70 -0.92
N ILE A 96 1.90 31.57 -1.06
CA ILE A 96 1.28 30.58 -1.92
C ILE A 96 1.20 31.22 -3.32
N GLU A 97 1.99 30.72 -4.26
CA GLU A 97 2.00 31.21 -5.64
C GLU A 97 0.90 30.53 -6.47
N ALA A 98 0.68 29.22 -6.23
CA ALA A 98 -0.30 28.45 -6.97
C ALA A 98 -0.81 27.25 -6.17
N ILE A 99 -2.11 26.99 -6.30
CA ILE A 99 -2.78 25.73 -5.97
C ILE A 99 -3.64 25.38 -7.18
N GLU A 100 -3.28 24.33 -7.91
CA GLU A 100 -3.83 24.07 -9.23
C GLU A 100 -4.32 22.64 -9.41
N THR A 101 -5.51 22.52 -10.00
CA THR A 101 -6.15 21.26 -10.35
C THR A 101 -6.97 21.43 -11.65
N PRO A 102 -6.47 20.99 -12.81
CA PRO A 102 -5.20 20.31 -13.08
C PRO A 102 -3.98 21.26 -13.04
N PRO A 103 -2.74 20.74 -12.93
CA PRO A 103 -1.52 21.54 -13.05
C PRO A 103 -1.42 22.27 -14.41
N THR A 104 -0.93 23.51 -14.40
CA THR A 104 -0.75 24.34 -15.61
C THR A 104 0.67 24.32 -16.19
N ALA A 105 1.64 23.81 -15.43
CA ALA A 105 3.00 23.56 -15.92
C ALA A 105 3.64 22.33 -15.25
N GLY A 106 4.78 21.90 -15.80
CA GLY A 106 5.50 20.70 -15.36
C GLY A 106 5.07 19.43 -16.09
N PRO A 107 5.65 18.26 -15.74
CA PRO A 107 5.43 16.99 -16.44
C PRO A 107 3.99 16.46 -16.33
N PHE A 108 3.18 16.99 -15.40
CA PHE A 108 1.80 16.57 -15.14
C PHE A 108 0.74 17.58 -15.61
N THR A 109 1.11 18.49 -16.52
CA THR A 109 0.22 19.53 -17.05
C THR A 109 -1.06 18.94 -17.63
N GLY A 110 -2.22 19.48 -17.26
CA GLY A 110 -3.54 19.06 -17.76
C GLY A 110 -4.09 17.77 -17.15
N ASN A 111 -3.39 17.12 -16.22
CA ASN A 111 -3.89 15.91 -15.58
C ASN A 111 -4.90 16.23 -14.46
N ASN A 112 -6.18 15.92 -14.71
CA ASN A 112 -7.27 16.13 -13.78
C ASN A 112 -7.21 15.26 -12.52
N SER A 113 -6.29 14.31 -12.38
CA SER A 113 -6.05 13.55 -11.16
C SER A 113 -4.87 14.09 -10.35
N MET A 114 -4.29 15.24 -10.73
CA MET A 114 -3.12 15.80 -10.05
C MET A 114 -3.45 17.13 -9.37
N VAL A 115 -2.72 17.44 -8.30
CA VAL A 115 -2.77 18.70 -7.56
C VAL A 115 -1.36 19.26 -7.46
N ARG A 116 -1.14 20.47 -7.96
CA ARG A 116 0.14 21.17 -7.88
C ARG A 116 0.07 22.28 -6.84
N VAL A 117 1.07 22.35 -5.97
CA VAL A 117 1.27 23.43 -4.99
C VAL A 117 2.63 24.07 -5.21
N VAL A 118 2.65 25.40 -5.37
CA VAL A 118 3.87 26.19 -5.55
C VAL A 118 3.96 27.20 -4.42
N LEU A 119 5.10 27.17 -3.70
CA LEU A 119 5.38 28.08 -2.59
C LEU A 119 6.63 28.89 -2.88
N SER A 120 6.68 30.14 -2.41
CA SER A 120 7.88 30.97 -2.52
C SER A 120 8.21 31.75 -1.24
N VAL A 121 9.46 32.16 -1.09
CA VAL A 121 9.91 33.07 -0.03
C VAL A 121 10.91 34.06 -0.59
N SER A 122 10.81 35.33 -0.16
CA SER A 122 11.76 36.38 -0.48
C SER A 122 11.98 37.26 0.75
N GLN A 123 13.14 37.11 1.40
CA GLN A 123 13.52 37.86 2.60
C GLN A 123 14.96 38.38 2.52
N PRO A 124 15.21 39.62 2.96
CA PRO A 124 16.56 40.16 3.02
C PRO A 124 17.35 39.51 4.16
N LEU A 125 18.59 39.13 3.88
CA LEU A 125 19.52 38.58 4.87
C LEU A 125 20.69 39.57 5.12
N PRO A 126 21.29 39.54 6.32
CA PRO A 126 22.18 40.60 6.78
C PRO A 126 23.44 40.74 5.94
N PHE A 127 24.02 39.68 5.40
CA PHE A 127 25.28 39.77 4.64
C PHE A 127 25.07 39.95 3.14
N SER A 128 24.07 39.30 2.57
CA SER A 128 23.71 39.37 1.16
C SER A 128 23.08 40.71 0.80
N SER A 129 22.39 41.38 1.73
CA SER A 129 21.87 42.73 1.54
C SER A 129 22.94 43.80 1.34
N LEU A 130 24.21 43.54 1.70
CA LEU A 130 25.32 44.43 1.35
C LEU A 130 25.62 44.43 -0.16
N PHE A 131 25.25 43.36 -0.87
CA PHE A 131 25.60 43.15 -2.28
C PHE A 131 24.39 43.13 -3.20
N LEU A 132 23.23 42.69 -2.70
CA LEU A 132 21.99 42.56 -3.45
C LEU A 132 21.02 43.69 -3.07
N ALA A 133 20.57 44.44 -4.07
CA ALA A 133 19.58 45.50 -3.89
C ALA A 133 18.17 44.95 -3.59
N THR A 134 17.90 43.71 -4.01
CA THR A 134 16.62 43.01 -3.80
C THR A 134 16.89 41.58 -3.32
N PRO A 135 16.15 41.08 -2.32
CA PRO A 135 16.31 39.70 -1.87
C PRO A 135 15.96 38.71 -2.99
N PRO A 136 16.70 37.60 -3.14
CA PRO A 136 16.36 36.56 -4.10
C PRO A 136 15.08 35.84 -3.67
N THR A 137 14.24 35.49 -4.64
CA THR A 137 13.05 34.65 -4.41
C THR A 137 13.42 33.18 -4.59
N ILE A 138 13.14 32.37 -3.57
CA ILE A 138 13.29 30.92 -3.61
C ILE A 138 11.89 30.33 -3.81
N SER A 139 11.68 29.59 -4.89
CA SER A 139 10.42 28.89 -5.17
C SER A 139 10.62 27.38 -5.19
N VAL A 140 9.63 26.65 -4.71
CA VAL A 140 9.56 25.19 -4.80
C VAL A 140 8.19 24.78 -5.32
N GLU A 141 8.13 23.62 -5.96
CA GLU A 141 6.87 23.01 -6.38
C GLU A 141 6.79 21.57 -5.87
N ALA A 142 5.56 21.13 -5.60
CA ALA A 142 5.21 19.75 -5.31
C ALA A 142 3.91 19.39 -6.05
N VAL A 143 3.84 18.15 -6.56
CA VAL A 143 2.66 17.62 -7.23
C VAL A 143 2.23 16.34 -6.54
N ALA A 144 0.94 16.18 -6.27
CA ALA A 144 0.39 14.94 -5.72
C ALA A 144 -0.78 14.42 -6.55
N GLU A 145 -0.91 13.10 -6.59
CA GLU A 145 -1.97 12.40 -7.33
C GLU A 145 -3.17 12.09 -6.43
N SER A 146 -4.37 12.49 -6.86
CA SER A 146 -5.68 12.10 -6.34
C SER A 146 -6.28 11.01 -7.24
N SER A 147 -5.86 9.76 -7.09
CA SER A 147 -6.47 8.67 -7.85
C SER A 147 -7.62 8.04 -7.07
N SER A 148 -8.71 7.75 -7.79
CA SER A 148 -9.78 6.88 -7.34
C SER A 148 -9.33 5.42 -7.50
N GLU A 149 -9.27 4.68 -6.40
CA GLU A 149 -8.79 3.30 -6.42
C GLU A 149 -9.76 2.33 -7.08
N VAL A 150 -9.19 1.36 -7.79
CA VAL A 150 -9.85 0.09 -8.03
C VAL A 150 -10.01 -0.59 -6.66
N PRO A 151 -11.23 -0.94 -6.23
CA PRO A 151 -11.45 -1.72 -5.02
C PRO A 151 -10.55 -2.95 -4.95
N ASN A 152 -9.93 -3.16 -3.80
CA ASN A 152 -9.13 -4.37 -3.60
C ASN A 152 -10.05 -5.55 -3.35
N CYS A 153 -9.80 -6.67 -4.02
CA CYS A 153 -10.38 -7.97 -3.67
C CYS A 153 -9.36 -8.84 -2.94
N MET A 154 -8.08 -8.48 -2.98
CA MET A 154 -7.03 -9.18 -2.26
C MET A 154 -6.22 -8.21 -1.43
N ILE A 155 -6.06 -8.54 -0.14
CA ILE A 155 -5.23 -7.77 0.79
C ILE A 155 -4.29 -8.75 1.50
N ALA A 156 -2.99 -8.58 1.26
CA ALA A 156 -1.96 -9.23 2.05
C ALA A 156 -1.56 -8.32 3.23
N LEU A 157 -1.72 -8.81 4.45
CA LEU A 157 -1.56 -8.04 5.69
C LEU A 157 -0.12 -7.99 6.22
N ASP A 158 0.78 -8.83 5.71
CA ASP A 158 2.20 -8.81 6.10
C ASP A 158 2.82 -7.41 5.94
N ARG A 159 3.69 -7.03 6.89
CA ARG A 159 4.40 -5.74 6.90
C ARG A 159 5.92 -5.87 6.83
N SER A 160 6.45 -7.08 6.67
CA SER A 160 7.86 -7.36 6.94
C SER A 160 8.64 -7.94 5.75
N SER A 161 7.97 -8.65 4.86
CA SER A 161 8.59 -9.46 3.82
C SER A 161 7.91 -9.20 2.46
N ILE A 162 7.47 -10.26 1.79
CA ILE A 162 6.68 -10.22 0.57
C ILE A 162 5.31 -10.80 0.92
N GLY A 163 4.30 -9.93 1.06
CA GLY A 163 2.94 -10.30 1.42
C GLY A 163 2.21 -11.02 0.30
N LEU A 164 2.50 -10.69 -0.96
CA LEU A 164 1.82 -11.26 -2.12
C LEU A 164 2.83 -11.74 -3.17
N ILE A 165 2.71 -13.01 -3.57
CA ILE A 165 3.58 -13.64 -4.57
C ILE A 165 2.72 -14.24 -5.69
N ILE A 166 3.04 -13.91 -6.94
CA ILE A 166 2.56 -14.56 -8.15
C ILE A 166 3.79 -15.02 -8.94
N SER A 167 4.03 -16.33 -9.00
CA SER A 167 5.24 -16.91 -9.58
C SER A 167 4.98 -18.22 -10.35
N GLY A 168 6.02 -18.80 -10.95
CA GLY A 168 5.90 -20.03 -11.73
C GLY A 168 5.26 -19.78 -13.08
N SER A 169 4.18 -20.49 -13.39
CA SER A 169 3.37 -20.34 -14.61
C SER A 169 1.93 -19.91 -14.27
N ALA A 170 1.75 -19.18 -13.17
CA ALA A 170 0.44 -18.76 -12.71
C ALA A 170 -0.20 -17.73 -13.66
N ARG A 171 -1.47 -17.94 -14.00
CA ARG A 171 -2.35 -17.00 -14.70
C ARG A 171 -3.37 -16.47 -13.71
N VAL A 172 -3.36 -15.16 -13.48
CA VAL A 172 -4.20 -14.50 -12.48
C VAL A 172 -4.96 -13.37 -13.18
N ASP A 173 -6.28 -13.49 -13.27
CA ASP A 173 -7.15 -12.51 -13.94
C ASP A 173 -8.22 -12.03 -12.95
N MET A 174 -8.02 -10.83 -12.43
CA MET A 174 -8.78 -10.20 -11.35
C MET A 174 -9.41 -8.93 -11.90
N ASN A 175 -10.73 -8.78 -11.77
CA ASN A 175 -11.41 -7.52 -12.12
C ASN A 175 -11.37 -6.48 -10.98
N CYS A 176 -10.31 -6.51 -10.17
CA CYS A 176 -10.17 -5.79 -8.90
C CYS A 176 -8.69 -5.50 -8.61
N GLY A 177 -8.44 -4.68 -7.59
CA GLY A 177 -7.11 -4.39 -7.07
C GLY A 177 -6.57 -5.51 -6.18
N MET A 178 -5.24 -5.62 -6.12
CA MET A 178 -4.51 -6.51 -5.24
C MET A 178 -3.49 -5.69 -4.46
N ALA A 179 -3.61 -5.67 -3.14
CA ALA A 179 -2.75 -4.87 -2.27
C ALA A 179 -1.89 -5.75 -1.35
N SER A 180 -0.66 -5.31 -1.13
CA SER A 180 0.27 -5.87 -0.13
C SER A 180 0.73 -4.79 0.84
N ASN A 181 0.60 -5.05 2.13
CA ASN A 181 1.11 -4.18 3.20
C ASN A 181 2.63 -4.24 3.38
N SER A 182 3.32 -5.04 2.56
CA SER A 182 4.78 -5.12 2.44
C SER A 182 5.17 -5.08 0.95
N ASN A 183 6.02 -5.98 0.47
CA ASN A 183 6.35 -6.09 -0.95
C ASN A 183 5.36 -7.00 -1.71
N PHE A 184 5.31 -6.85 -3.03
CA PHE A 184 4.54 -7.69 -3.95
C PHE A 184 5.48 -8.22 -5.03
N ASP A 185 5.59 -9.55 -5.16
CA ASP A 185 6.32 -10.19 -6.25
C ASP A 185 5.37 -10.72 -7.34
N ALA A 186 5.40 -10.14 -8.54
CA ALA A 186 4.59 -10.50 -9.70
C ALA A 186 5.50 -10.98 -10.85
N THR A 187 6.12 -12.13 -10.65
CA THR A 187 7.23 -12.67 -11.46
C THR A 187 6.83 -13.96 -12.19
N ALA A 188 5.55 -14.12 -12.51
CA ALA A 188 5.09 -15.24 -13.31
C ALA A 188 5.84 -15.30 -14.65
N SER A 189 6.12 -16.52 -15.08
CA SER A 189 6.90 -16.85 -16.26
C SER A 189 6.09 -17.76 -17.18
N GLY A 190 6.60 -18.04 -18.38
CA GLY A 190 5.79 -18.60 -19.46
C GLY A 190 4.79 -17.57 -20.00
N ASN A 191 4.08 -17.88 -21.08
CA ASN A 191 3.14 -16.96 -21.74
C ASN A 191 1.85 -16.71 -20.93
N ASN A 192 1.96 -16.61 -19.61
CA ASN A 192 0.88 -16.42 -18.66
C ASN A 192 0.64 -14.93 -18.45
N THR A 193 -0.61 -14.59 -18.08
CA THR A 193 -1.04 -13.20 -17.89
C THR A 193 -1.49 -12.98 -16.46
N ILE A 194 -0.98 -11.89 -15.88
CA ILE A 194 -1.43 -11.29 -14.64
C ILE A 194 -2.20 -10.04 -15.04
N ARG A 195 -3.51 -10.08 -14.90
CA ARG A 195 -4.40 -8.95 -15.17
C ARG A 195 -5.14 -8.62 -13.88
N ALA A 196 -4.94 -7.41 -13.38
CA ALA A 196 -5.66 -6.83 -12.25
C ALA A 196 -5.99 -5.38 -12.58
N GLY A 197 -6.90 -4.76 -11.83
CA GLY A 197 -7.09 -3.30 -11.95
C GLY A 197 -5.87 -2.53 -11.44
N ALA A 198 -5.27 -3.00 -10.34
CA ALA A 198 -4.00 -2.49 -9.84
C ALA A 198 -3.26 -3.55 -9.01
N LEU A 199 -1.93 -3.53 -9.09
CA LEU A 199 -1.03 -4.18 -8.13
C LEU A 199 -0.45 -3.08 -7.25
N SER A 200 -0.76 -3.10 -5.96
CA SER A 200 -0.32 -2.08 -5.00
C SER A 200 0.54 -2.71 -3.91
N ALA A 201 1.64 -2.06 -3.56
CA ALA A 201 2.51 -2.46 -2.45
C ALA A 201 2.90 -1.24 -1.62
N VAL A 202 2.92 -1.39 -0.29
CA VAL A 202 3.55 -0.40 0.60
C VAL A 202 5.04 -0.30 0.32
N GLY A 203 5.69 -1.44 0.08
CA GLY A 203 7.05 -1.50 -0.44
C GLY A 203 7.08 -1.36 -1.96
N THR A 204 7.62 -2.37 -2.63
CA THR A 204 7.74 -2.40 -4.08
C THR A 204 6.96 -3.55 -4.70
N VAL A 205 6.45 -3.32 -5.90
CA VAL A 205 5.92 -4.31 -6.82
C VAL A 205 7.04 -4.70 -7.79
N ASN A 206 7.50 -5.93 -7.71
CA ASN A 206 8.45 -6.51 -8.66
C ASN A 206 7.68 -7.19 -9.80
N ALA A 207 7.58 -6.53 -10.96
CA ALA A 207 6.88 -7.07 -12.13
C ALA A 207 7.89 -7.48 -13.21
N SER A 208 8.06 -8.78 -13.47
CA SER A 208 9.10 -9.29 -14.39
C SER A 208 8.60 -10.19 -15.53
N GLY A 209 7.32 -10.55 -15.58
CA GLY A 209 6.76 -11.30 -16.70
C GLY A 209 5.25 -11.52 -16.57
N GLY A 210 4.50 -11.21 -17.62
CA GLY A 210 3.07 -11.53 -17.69
C GLY A 210 2.11 -10.47 -17.14
N VAL A 211 2.57 -9.41 -16.47
CA VAL A 211 1.67 -8.30 -16.07
C VAL A 211 1.12 -7.59 -17.31
N SER A 212 -0.20 -7.50 -17.40
CA SER A 212 -0.93 -6.82 -18.48
C SER A 212 -0.59 -5.34 -18.51
N ALA A 213 -0.54 -4.75 -19.70
CA ALA A 213 -0.35 -3.30 -19.86
C ALA A 213 -1.50 -2.48 -19.23
N ASP A 214 -2.70 -3.07 -19.13
CA ASP A 214 -3.87 -2.46 -18.50
C ASP A 214 -3.82 -2.48 -16.96
N THR A 215 -2.85 -3.19 -16.37
CA THR A 215 -2.73 -3.32 -14.92
C THR A 215 -1.84 -2.21 -14.35
N ALA A 216 -2.43 -1.35 -13.52
CA ALA A 216 -1.68 -0.30 -12.84
C ALA A 216 -0.71 -0.89 -11.82
N ILE A 217 0.47 -0.28 -11.67
CA ILE A 217 1.49 -0.69 -10.69
C ILE A 217 1.75 0.47 -9.74
N ASN A 218 1.48 0.26 -8.45
CA ASN A 218 1.58 1.27 -7.40
C ASN A 218 2.60 0.84 -6.34
N ASN A 219 3.78 1.45 -6.36
CA ASN A 219 4.78 1.33 -5.30
C ASN A 219 4.57 2.43 -4.26
N GLY A 220 4.89 2.16 -2.99
CA GLY A 220 4.76 3.14 -1.91
C GLY A 220 3.31 3.50 -1.59
N ALA A 221 2.36 2.60 -1.81
CA ALA A 221 0.96 2.81 -1.46
C ALA A 221 0.78 2.87 0.07
N ALA A 222 -0.31 3.48 0.57
CA ALA A 222 -0.60 3.37 1.99
C ALA A 222 -0.96 1.92 2.37
N PRO A 223 -0.74 1.50 3.61
CA PRO A 223 -1.20 0.18 4.07
C PRO A 223 -2.71 0.05 3.93
N ALA A 224 -3.17 -1.01 3.26
CA ALA A 224 -4.56 -1.40 3.24
C ALA A 224 -5.01 -1.81 4.65
N VAL A 225 -6.16 -1.30 5.08
CA VAL A 225 -6.78 -1.61 6.37
C VAL A 225 -7.44 -2.98 6.30
N ASP A 226 -7.33 -3.79 7.36
CA ASP A 226 -8.09 -5.02 7.49
C ASP A 226 -9.56 -4.69 7.85
N PRO A 227 -10.52 -4.93 6.94
CA PRO A 227 -11.95 -4.65 7.16
C PRO A 227 -12.60 -5.55 8.21
N TYR A 228 -11.96 -6.69 8.54
CA TYR A 228 -12.47 -7.65 9.51
C TYR A 228 -11.67 -7.68 10.81
N ASP A 229 -10.76 -6.72 11.01
CA ASP A 229 -9.96 -6.62 12.22
C ASP A 229 -10.85 -6.59 13.46
N GLY A 230 -10.58 -7.47 14.42
CA GLY A 230 -11.37 -7.63 15.64
C GLY A 230 -12.78 -8.22 15.49
N LEU A 231 -13.33 -8.40 14.28
CA LEU A 231 -14.70 -8.92 14.10
C LEU A 231 -14.80 -10.44 14.31
N PHE A 232 -13.76 -11.18 13.90
CA PHE A 232 -13.75 -12.64 13.96
C PHE A 232 -12.58 -13.21 14.77
N SER A 233 -11.98 -12.38 15.63
CA SER A 233 -10.97 -12.82 16.58
C SER A 233 -11.59 -13.75 17.60
N ASP A 234 -11.06 -14.97 17.72
CA ASP A 234 -11.48 -15.98 18.71
C ASP A 234 -12.99 -16.29 18.70
N PRO A 235 -13.48 -17.09 17.75
CA PRO A 235 -14.85 -17.59 17.80
C PRO A 235 -15.03 -18.44 19.07
N ASN A 236 -15.66 -17.88 20.10
CA ASN A 236 -15.96 -18.55 21.36
C ASN A 236 -17.14 -19.52 21.18
N VAL A 237 -16.85 -20.69 20.62
CA VAL A 237 -17.85 -21.70 20.28
C VAL A 237 -17.93 -22.75 21.38
N VAL A 238 -19.11 -22.91 21.97
CA VAL A 238 -19.40 -24.01 22.89
C VAL A 238 -20.09 -25.12 22.11
N CYS A 239 -19.40 -26.26 21.92
CA CYS A 239 -19.99 -27.44 21.29
C CYS A 239 -19.93 -28.62 22.25
N ASN A 240 -21.03 -29.36 22.35
CA ASN A 240 -21.10 -30.55 23.19
C ASN A 240 -20.25 -31.70 22.63
N ASN A 241 -20.20 -31.84 21.29
CA ASN A 241 -19.45 -32.89 20.60
C ASN A 241 -18.78 -32.33 19.34
N TRP A 242 -17.59 -32.84 19.03
CA TRP A 242 -16.83 -32.53 17.81
C TRP A 242 -16.55 -33.84 17.04
N PRO A 243 -17.54 -34.41 16.34
CA PRO A 243 -17.32 -35.61 15.53
C PRO A 243 -16.26 -35.37 14.46
N LEU A 244 -15.46 -36.40 14.18
CA LEU A 244 -14.63 -36.45 12.98
C LEU A 244 -15.47 -37.09 11.87
N VAL A 245 -15.70 -36.36 10.78
CA VAL A 245 -16.41 -36.89 9.62
C VAL A 245 -15.38 -37.45 8.66
N SER A 246 -15.28 -38.78 8.63
CA SER A 246 -14.50 -39.54 7.67
C SER A 246 -15.41 -40.52 6.94
N GLY A 247 -15.54 -40.39 5.62
CA GLY A 247 -16.49 -41.17 4.80
C GLY A 247 -17.13 -40.32 3.71
N SER A 248 -18.13 -40.87 3.01
CA SER A 248 -18.86 -40.21 1.93
C SER A 248 -20.31 -39.85 2.33
N PRO A 249 -20.55 -39.02 3.37
CA PRO A 249 -21.92 -38.61 3.67
C PRO A 249 -22.45 -37.76 2.51
N ASN A 250 -23.62 -38.09 1.99
CA ASN A 250 -24.21 -37.32 0.88
C ASN A 250 -24.51 -35.87 1.31
N GLU A 251 -24.89 -35.67 2.57
CA GLU A 251 -25.24 -34.37 3.14
C GLU A 251 -24.69 -34.21 4.55
N LEU A 252 -24.34 -32.98 4.93
CA LEU A 252 -23.87 -32.62 6.26
C LEU A 252 -24.60 -31.37 6.75
N SER A 253 -25.16 -31.39 7.95
CA SER A 253 -25.82 -30.23 8.56
C SER A 253 -24.81 -29.28 9.22
N PRO A 254 -25.12 -27.99 9.40
CA PRO A 254 -24.26 -27.05 10.11
C PRO A 254 -24.02 -27.48 11.56
N GLY A 255 -22.84 -27.17 12.11
CA GLY A 255 -22.48 -27.57 13.46
C GLY A 255 -20.97 -27.63 13.68
N CYS A 256 -20.57 -28.30 14.77
CA CYS A 256 -19.17 -28.44 15.14
C CYS A 256 -18.60 -29.79 14.72
N TYR A 257 -17.42 -29.77 14.11
CA TYR A 257 -16.74 -30.95 13.59
C TYR A 257 -15.27 -30.87 13.93
N ARG A 258 -14.70 -31.94 14.49
CA ARG A 258 -13.25 -31.96 14.75
C ARG A 258 -12.46 -31.82 13.46
N GLY A 259 -13.02 -32.35 12.38
CA GLY A 259 -12.71 -32.03 10.99
C GLY A 259 -13.59 -32.82 10.04
N ILE A 260 -13.49 -32.49 8.76
CA ILE A 260 -14.21 -33.14 7.68
C ILE A 260 -13.18 -33.60 6.65
N GLN A 261 -13.19 -34.88 6.32
CA GLN A 261 -12.31 -35.46 5.32
C GLN A 261 -13.16 -36.08 4.21
N VAL A 262 -13.05 -35.51 3.00
CA VAL A 262 -13.79 -35.95 1.82
C VAL A 262 -12.80 -36.51 0.80
N GLN A 263 -12.93 -37.80 0.48
CA GLN A 263 -11.99 -38.54 -0.37
C GLN A 263 -12.72 -39.54 -1.27
N SER A 264 -11.97 -40.23 -2.14
CA SER A 264 -12.44 -41.41 -2.89
C SER A 264 -13.66 -41.14 -3.78
N ASN A 265 -13.63 -40.07 -4.57
CA ASN A 265 -14.72 -39.63 -5.47
C ASN A 265 -16.05 -39.32 -4.75
N ALA A 266 -16.02 -39.09 -3.44
CA ALA A 266 -17.21 -38.74 -2.68
C ALA A 266 -17.70 -37.33 -3.01
N THR A 267 -19.02 -37.13 -3.02
CA THR A 267 -19.64 -35.80 -3.09
C THR A 267 -20.38 -35.54 -1.79
N VAL A 268 -20.05 -34.44 -1.11
CA VAL A 268 -20.66 -34.04 0.16
C VAL A 268 -21.34 -32.68 -0.04
N THR A 269 -22.63 -32.61 0.27
CA THR A 269 -23.40 -31.36 0.26
C THR A 269 -23.49 -30.79 1.67
N LEU A 270 -22.97 -29.58 1.86
CA LEU A 270 -23.14 -28.80 3.08
C LEU A 270 -24.46 -28.03 2.99
N LEU A 271 -25.38 -28.32 3.91
CA LEU A 271 -26.60 -27.53 4.05
C LEU A 271 -26.26 -26.08 4.50
N PRO A 272 -27.07 -25.07 4.13
CA PRO A 272 -26.78 -23.68 4.47
C PRO A 272 -26.57 -23.46 5.98
N GLY A 273 -25.51 -22.74 6.35
CA GLY A 273 -25.19 -22.41 7.74
C GLY A 273 -23.69 -22.39 8.07
N THR A 274 -23.39 -22.28 9.36
CA THR A 274 -22.02 -22.15 9.86
C THR A 274 -21.47 -23.49 10.36
N TYR A 275 -20.28 -23.85 9.88
CA TYR A 275 -19.55 -25.05 10.26
C TYR A 275 -18.30 -24.66 11.05
N TYR A 276 -18.22 -25.09 12.29
CA TYR A 276 -17.04 -24.89 13.13
C TYR A 276 -16.13 -26.09 12.99
N LEU A 277 -14.93 -25.88 12.47
CA LEU A 277 -13.96 -26.92 12.15
C LEU A 277 -12.78 -26.85 13.10
N GLY A 278 -12.54 -27.96 13.80
CA GLY A 278 -11.50 -28.10 14.81
C GLY A 278 -10.11 -28.37 14.25
N GLU A 279 -9.25 -28.96 15.09
CA GLU A 279 -7.82 -29.21 14.79
C GLU A 279 -7.54 -30.02 13.50
N LYS A 280 -8.52 -30.75 12.96
CA LYS A 280 -8.38 -31.53 11.72
C LYS A 280 -8.83 -30.78 10.47
N GLY A 281 -9.53 -29.66 10.63
CA GLY A 281 -9.91 -28.79 9.53
C GLY A 281 -10.81 -29.45 8.47
N LEU A 282 -10.68 -28.99 7.23
CA LEU A 282 -11.35 -29.56 6.05
C LEU A 282 -10.29 -30.03 5.07
N SER A 283 -10.30 -31.32 4.75
CA SER A 283 -9.44 -31.94 3.74
C SER A 283 -10.27 -32.57 2.63
N VAL A 284 -10.05 -32.14 1.40
CA VAL A 284 -10.72 -32.65 0.20
C VAL A 284 -9.66 -33.19 -0.76
N GLY A 285 -9.82 -34.43 -1.21
CA GLY A 285 -8.86 -35.06 -2.13
C GLY A 285 -9.43 -36.26 -2.88
N GLY A 286 -8.63 -36.91 -3.71
CA GLY A 286 -9.04 -38.14 -4.42
C GLY A 286 -10.28 -37.96 -5.31
N ASN A 287 -10.33 -36.89 -6.11
CA ASN A 287 -11.46 -36.48 -6.96
C ASN A 287 -12.78 -36.20 -6.19
N ALA A 288 -12.73 -35.94 -4.89
CA ALA A 288 -13.92 -35.61 -4.13
C ALA A 288 -14.49 -34.22 -4.47
N SER A 289 -15.79 -34.05 -4.23
CA SER A 289 -16.48 -32.77 -4.34
C SER A 289 -17.15 -32.35 -3.03
N VAL A 290 -17.07 -31.05 -2.74
CA VAL A 290 -17.78 -30.41 -1.62
C VAL A 290 -18.60 -29.26 -2.18
N ILE A 291 -19.91 -29.30 -1.97
CA ILE A 291 -20.86 -28.32 -2.49
C ILE A 291 -21.58 -27.68 -1.31
N GLY A 292 -21.69 -26.36 -1.28
CA GLY A 292 -22.42 -25.65 -0.22
C GLY A 292 -22.85 -24.26 -0.68
N ASN A 293 -24.13 -23.95 -0.48
CA ASN A 293 -24.70 -22.63 -0.78
C ASN A 293 -25.13 -21.96 0.53
N GLY A 294 -24.67 -20.73 0.76
CA GLY A 294 -24.95 -20.00 2.00
C GLY A 294 -24.22 -20.60 3.20
N VAL A 295 -22.97 -21.01 3.02
CA VAL A 295 -22.17 -21.69 4.06
C VAL A 295 -20.97 -20.86 4.47
N THR A 296 -20.63 -20.94 5.76
CA THR A 296 -19.38 -20.39 6.31
C THR A 296 -18.63 -21.47 7.05
N LEU A 297 -17.36 -21.66 6.72
CA LEU A 297 -16.43 -22.55 7.40
C LEU A 297 -15.55 -21.74 8.35
N VAL A 298 -15.71 -21.96 9.65
CA VAL A 298 -14.93 -21.29 10.69
C VAL A 298 -13.92 -22.28 11.24
N PHE A 299 -12.64 -22.10 10.91
CA PHE A 299 -11.54 -22.91 11.39
C PHE A 299 -11.06 -22.39 12.74
N THR A 300 -11.24 -23.19 13.77
CA THR A 300 -10.86 -22.88 15.15
C THR A 300 -10.25 -24.13 15.81
N ASN A 301 -10.19 -24.15 17.14
CA ASN A 301 -9.57 -25.22 17.91
C ASN A 301 -10.63 -26.05 18.69
N THR A 302 -10.42 -27.36 18.75
CA THR A 302 -11.22 -28.32 19.55
C THR A 302 -10.74 -28.49 20.99
N ALA A 303 -9.48 -28.19 21.28
CA ALA A 303 -8.78 -28.52 22.52
C ALA A 303 -8.29 -27.26 23.23
N SER A 304 -9.06 -26.80 24.23
CA SER A 304 -8.87 -25.55 24.98
C SER A 304 -8.83 -24.29 24.09
N PRO A 305 -9.60 -23.23 24.39
CA PRO A 305 -9.51 -21.95 23.67
C PRO A 305 -8.14 -21.24 23.80
N PHE A 306 -7.08 -21.93 24.26
CA PHE A 306 -5.75 -21.35 24.39
C PHE A 306 -4.66 -22.13 23.63
N ASN A 307 -4.97 -23.23 22.94
CA ASN A 307 -3.96 -23.95 22.16
C ASN A 307 -3.82 -23.40 20.73
N ALA A 308 -3.10 -22.28 20.61
CA ALA A 308 -2.81 -21.55 19.37
C ALA A 308 -2.12 -22.39 18.27
N SER A 309 -1.55 -23.55 18.61
CA SER A 309 -0.82 -24.42 17.68
C SER A 309 -1.70 -25.43 16.94
N LYS A 310 -2.99 -25.58 17.29
CA LYS A 310 -3.88 -26.62 16.76
C LYS A 310 -5.21 -26.08 16.23
N ILE A 311 -5.14 -25.03 15.41
CA ILE A 311 -6.32 -24.53 14.69
C ILE A 311 -6.45 -25.27 13.35
N GLY A 312 -7.68 -25.57 12.97
CA GLY A 312 -7.98 -26.24 11.70
C GLY A 312 -7.43 -25.49 10.48
N THR A 313 -7.17 -26.24 9.42
CA THR A 313 -6.75 -25.72 8.12
C THR A 313 -7.66 -26.21 7.02
N PHE A 314 -7.60 -25.53 5.86
CA PHE A 314 -8.22 -26.00 4.64
C PHE A 314 -7.17 -26.62 3.72
N SER A 315 -7.46 -27.79 3.17
CA SER A 315 -6.63 -28.40 2.13
C SER A 315 -7.48 -29.03 1.04
N ALA A 316 -7.32 -28.53 -0.19
CA ALA A 316 -7.85 -29.11 -1.41
C ALA A 316 -6.69 -29.65 -2.25
N GLN A 317 -6.72 -30.93 -2.60
CA GLN A 317 -5.62 -31.62 -3.29
C GLN A 317 -6.09 -32.47 -4.47
N GLY A 318 -5.23 -32.56 -5.48
CA GLY A 318 -5.49 -33.36 -6.68
C GLY A 318 -6.50 -32.67 -7.59
N THR A 319 -7.55 -33.39 -7.96
CA THR A 319 -8.63 -32.98 -8.89
C THR A 319 -9.95 -32.77 -8.14
N SER A 320 -9.87 -32.31 -6.89
CA SER A 320 -11.05 -32.01 -6.07
C SER A 320 -11.88 -30.87 -6.67
N ASN A 321 -13.20 -30.89 -6.48
CA ASN A 321 -14.09 -29.81 -6.91
C ASN A 321 -14.80 -29.20 -5.69
N ILE A 322 -14.47 -27.97 -5.33
CA ILE A 322 -15.11 -27.25 -4.22
C ILE A 322 -16.01 -26.16 -4.79
N GLN A 323 -17.29 -26.15 -4.43
CA GLN A 323 -18.26 -25.13 -4.81
C GLN A 323 -18.88 -24.55 -3.56
N LEU A 324 -18.44 -23.37 -3.14
CA LEU A 324 -18.92 -22.70 -1.94
C LEU A 324 -19.37 -21.28 -2.25
N THR A 325 -20.57 -20.94 -1.76
CA THR A 325 -21.10 -19.57 -1.78
C THR A 325 -21.36 -19.11 -0.35
N ALA A 326 -20.92 -17.91 -0.02
CA ALA A 326 -21.13 -17.30 1.29
C ALA A 326 -22.62 -17.01 1.55
N PRO A 327 -23.06 -16.97 2.82
CA PRO A 327 -24.40 -16.48 3.15
C PRO A 327 -24.53 -14.99 2.82
N SER A 328 -25.73 -14.54 2.43
CA SER A 328 -26.00 -13.12 2.13
C SER A 328 -26.36 -12.29 3.37
N THR A 329 -26.63 -12.93 4.51
CA THR A 329 -27.06 -12.30 5.77
C THR A 329 -26.47 -13.02 6.98
N GLY A 330 -26.52 -12.38 8.15
CA GLY A 330 -26.01 -12.93 9.42
C GLY A 330 -24.57 -12.50 9.72
N THR A 331 -24.02 -13.03 10.80
CA THR A 331 -22.69 -12.64 11.34
C THR A 331 -21.57 -12.80 10.32
N TYR A 332 -21.65 -13.81 9.46
CA TYR A 332 -20.65 -14.14 8.44
C TYR A 332 -21.13 -13.82 7.01
N ALA A 333 -22.06 -12.88 6.85
CA ALA A 333 -22.54 -12.46 5.54
C ALA A 333 -21.35 -12.11 4.62
N GLY A 334 -21.29 -12.71 3.44
CA GLY A 334 -20.22 -12.54 2.44
C GLY A 334 -18.91 -13.27 2.75
N ILE A 335 -18.86 -14.13 3.75
CA ILE A 335 -17.65 -14.86 4.16
C ILE A 335 -17.85 -16.37 4.05
N ILE A 336 -17.01 -17.02 3.23
CA ILE A 336 -17.00 -18.48 3.06
C ILE A 336 -16.08 -19.17 4.05
N MET A 337 -14.94 -18.56 4.39
CA MET A 337 -13.95 -19.16 5.26
C MET A 337 -13.37 -18.12 6.20
N VAL A 338 -13.29 -18.48 7.49
CA VAL A 338 -12.64 -17.69 8.53
C VAL A 338 -11.64 -18.59 9.24
N GLN A 339 -10.38 -18.18 9.29
CA GLN A 339 -9.40 -18.78 10.18
C GLN A 339 -9.23 -17.94 11.44
N ASP A 340 -9.28 -18.61 12.57
CA ASP A 340 -9.02 -18.00 13.87
C ASP A 340 -7.64 -17.30 13.91
N SER A 341 -7.65 -16.04 14.33
CA SER A 341 -6.48 -15.16 14.37
C SER A 341 -5.42 -15.60 15.40
N ARG A 342 -5.73 -16.53 16.31
CA ARG A 342 -4.73 -17.11 17.22
C ARG A 342 -3.78 -18.07 16.52
N THR A 343 -4.04 -18.43 15.27
CA THR A 343 -3.22 -19.42 14.57
C THR A 343 -1.79 -18.90 14.41
N VAL A 344 -0.82 -19.72 14.83
CA VAL A 344 0.60 -19.40 14.71
C VAL A 344 1.06 -19.58 13.25
N PRO A 345 1.69 -18.56 12.63
CA PRO A 345 2.24 -18.66 11.27
C PRO A 345 3.18 -19.86 11.14
N SER A 346 2.87 -20.78 10.23
CA SER A 346 3.76 -21.88 9.89
C SER A 346 3.47 -22.42 8.49
N ASN A 347 4.42 -23.18 7.94
CA ASN A 347 4.20 -23.86 6.67
C ASN A 347 3.14 -24.98 6.77
N THR A 348 2.75 -25.47 7.94
CA THR A 348 1.68 -26.47 8.07
C THR A 348 0.31 -25.83 8.32
N ASN A 349 0.30 -24.59 8.82
CA ASN A 349 -0.91 -23.88 9.23
C ASN A 349 -1.38 -22.92 8.13
N ARG A 350 -1.62 -23.42 6.92
CA ARG A 350 -2.03 -22.60 5.77
C ARG A 350 -3.34 -23.08 5.17
N MET A 351 -4.05 -22.18 4.48
CA MET A 351 -5.17 -22.52 3.61
C MET A 351 -4.59 -22.89 2.24
N LEU A 352 -4.69 -24.16 1.85
CA LEU A 352 -3.96 -24.69 0.70
C LEU A 352 -4.87 -25.27 -0.37
N ILE A 353 -4.67 -24.83 -1.61
CA ILE A 353 -5.26 -25.40 -2.81
C ILE A 353 -4.11 -25.80 -3.77
N THR A 354 -3.84 -27.09 -3.95
CA THR A 354 -2.74 -27.57 -4.83
C THR A 354 -3.19 -28.08 -6.20
N GLY A 355 -4.49 -28.15 -6.41
CA GLY A 355 -5.10 -28.64 -7.64
C GLY A 355 -6.60 -28.76 -7.43
N ASP A 356 -7.35 -28.50 -8.49
CA ASP A 356 -8.78 -28.67 -8.50
C ASP A 356 -9.28 -29.05 -9.90
N ASN A 357 -10.59 -29.18 -10.04
CA ASN A 357 -11.26 -29.34 -11.32
C ASN A 357 -12.38 -28.29 -11.45
N GLY A 358 -12.01 -27.01 -11.50
CA GLY A 358 -12.97 -25.91 -11.63
C GLY A 358 -13.68 -25.57 -10.32
N SER A 359 -12.91 -25.36 -9.24
CA SER A 359 -13.51 -24.92 -7.97
C SER A 359 -14.09 -23.51 -8.09
N VAL A 360 -15.10 -23.21 -7.28
CA VAL A 360 -15.77 -21.92 -7.18
C VAL A 360 -15.84 -21.51 -5.71
N PHE A 361 -15.30 -20.32 -5.42
CA PHE A 361 -15.37 -19.67 -4.12
C PHE A 361 -16.02 -18.30 -4.32
N ASP A 362 -17.32 -18.19 -4.05
CA ASP A 362 -18.07 -16.92 -4.12
C ASP A 362 -18.26 -16.36 -2.71
N GLY A 363 -17.39 -15.43 -2.34
CA GLY A 363 -17.32 -14.80 -1.02
C GLY A 363 -15.88 -14.55 -0.55
N THR A 364 -15.72 -14.28 0.74
CA THR A 364 -14.44 -13.93 1.35
C THR A 364 -13.77 -15.10 2.05
N ILE A 365 -12.46 -15.28 1.82
CA ILE A 365 -11.55 -16.08 2.64
C ILE A 365 -10.77 -15.13 3.55
N TYR A 366 -10.98 -15.22 4.86
CA TYR A 366 -10.29 -14.43 5.88
C TYR A 366 -9.33 -15.31 6.69
N ALA A 367 -8.03 -15.04 6.60
CA ALA A 367 -6.96 -15.78 7.27
C ALA A 367 -5.87 -14.81 7.81
N PRO A 368 -6.19 -13.98 8.82
CA PRO A 368 -5.41 -12.78 9.16
C PRO A 368 -3.98 -13.05 9.62
N THR A 369 -3.66 -14.27 10.09
CA THR A 369 -2.34 -14.65 10.61
C THR A 369 -1.60 -15.72 9.81
N ASN A 370 -2.17 -16.20 8.69
CA ASN A 370 -1.53 -17.25 7.89
C ASN A 370 -1.58 -17.00 6.39
N ALA A 371 -0.97 -17.94 5.66
CA ALA A 371 -0.96 -17.95 4.20
C ALA A 371 -2.23 -18.59 3.61
N VAL A 372 -2.73 -17.97 2.54
CA VAL A 372 -3.60 -18.60 1.55
C VAL A 372 -2.77 -18.89 0.31
N THR A 373 -2.68 -20.17 -0.07
CA THR A 373 -1.79 -20.63 -1.14
C THR A 373 -2.54 -21.41 -2.20
N PHE A 374 -2.44 -20.93 -3.44
CA PHE A 374 -2.79 -21.64 -4.66
C PHE A 374 -1.50 -22.15 -5.30
N SER A 375 -1.40 -23.46 -5.49
CA SER A 375 -0.23 -24.14 -6.04
C SER A 375 -0.63 -25.25 -7.01
N GLY A 376 0.36 -25.92 -7.60
CA GLY A 376 0.19 -27.04 -8.53
C GLY A 376 -0.59 -26.65 -9.78
N ASN A 377 -1.62 -27.42 -10.13
CA ASN A 377 -2.48 -27.19 -11.30
C ASN A 377 -3.91 -26.87 -10.84
N SER A 378 -4.09 -25.80 -10.05
CA SER A 378 -5.44 -25.33 -9.67
C SER A 378 -6.03 -24.39 -10.71
N SER A 379 -7.34 -24.49 -10.93
CA SER A 379 -8.11 -23.82 -11.96
C SER A 379 -9.46 -23.36 -11.40
N MET A 380 -9.64 -22.05 -11.28
CA MET A 380 -10.84 -21.45 -10.72
C MET A 380 -11.37 -20.34 -11.61
N SER A 381 -12.70 -20.34 -11.77
CA SER A 381 -13.44 -19.20 -12.29
C SER A 381 -14.59 -18.91 -11.33
N THR A 382 -14.58 -17.75 -10.71
CA THR A 382 -15.57 -17.35 -9.70
C THR A 382 -16.14 -15.98 -9.97
N ASP A 383 -17.37 -15.78 -9.53
CA ASP A 383 -18.10 -14.53 -9.69
C ASP A 383 -17.57 -13.45 -8.77
N CYS A 384 -17.33 -13.73 -7.49
CA CYS A 384 -16.61 -12.80 -6.62
C CYS A 384 -15.85 -13.53 -5.52
N LEU A 385 -14.52 -13.56 -5.62
CA LEU A 385 -13.64 -14.01 -4.55
C LEU A 385 -12.92 -12.81 -3.92
N GLN A 386 -12.99 -12.75 -2.60
CA GLN A 386 -12.19 -11.84 -1.78
C GLN A 386 -11.23 -12.64 -0.89
N ILE A 387 -9.98 -12.21 -0.78
CA ILE A 387 -8.99 -12.86 0.09
C ILE A 387 -8.31 -11.81 0.95
N ILE A 388 -8.33 -12.03 2.26
CA ILE A 388 -7.57 -11.23 3.21
C ILE A 388 -6.76 -12.20 4.06
N ALA A 389 -5.44 -12.13 3.94
CA ALA A 389 -4.54 -13.06 4.62
C ALA A 389 -3.22 -12.38 4.96
N THR A 390 -2.40 -12.97 5.85
CA THR A 390 -1.03 -12.45 6.05
C THR A 390 -0.21 -12.57 4.79
N TYR A 391 -0.27 -13.75 4.16
CA TYR A 391 0.43 -14.05 2.91
C TYR A 391 -0.54 -14.60 1.88
N ILE A 392 -0.43 -14.15 0.65
CA ILE A 392 -1.19 -14.69 -0.49
C ILE A 392 -0.19 -15.16 -1.53
N THR A 393 -0.31 -16.40 -1.98
CA THR A 393 0.64 -16.98 -2.94
C THR A 393 -0.08 -17.72 -4.04
N PHE A 394 0.22 -17.35 -5.28
CA PHE A 394 -0.14 -18.08 -6.49
C PHE A 394 1.16 -18.59 -7.13
N THR A 395 1.35 -19.90 -7.20
CA THR A 395 2.56 -20.52 -7.76
C THR A 395 2.22 -21.79 -8.53
N GLY A 396 3.14 -22.38 -9.30
CA GLY A 396 2.85 -23.53 -10.17
C GLY A 396 2.11 -23.11 -11.45
N ASN A 397 1.29 -23.98 -12.03
CA ASN A 397 0.48 -23.69 -13.23
C ASN A 397 -0.97 -23.36 -12.84
N THR A 398 -1.13 -22.40 -11.94
CA THR A 398 -2.46 -22.05 -11.41
C THR A 398 -3.18 -21.10 -12.36
N THR A 399 -4.49 -21.23 -12.51
CA THR A 399 -5.33 -20.32 -13.28
C THR A 399 -6.46 -19.84 -12.39
N VAL A 400 -6.47 -18.56 -12.05
CA VAL A 400 -7.52 -17.96 -11.23
C VAL A 400 -8.16 -16.81 -11.98
N ARG A 401 -9.47 -16.91 -12.20
CA ARG A 401 -10.30 -15.89 -12.82
C ARG A 401 -11.36 -15.42 -11.83
N ASN A 402 -11.35 -14.15 -11.51
CA ASN A 402 -12.26 -13.52 -10.55
C ASN A 402 -12.97 -12.34 -11.22
N ASN A 403 -14.26 -12.50 -11.47
CA ASN A 403 -15.07 -11.49 -12.15
C ASN A 403 -15.88 -10.64 -11.15
N CYS A 404 -15.30 -10.29 -9.99
CA CYS A 404 -16.04 -9.58 -8.95
C CYS A 404 -16.65 -8.26 -9.48
N PRO A 405 -17.99 -8.13 -9.56
CA PRO A 405 -18.62 -6.89 -9.96
C PRO A 405 -18.41 -5.83 -8.88
N ALA A 406 -18.36 -4.55 -9.27
CA ALA A 406 -18.37 -3.46 -8.30
C ALA A 406 -19.62 -3.57 -7.40
N GLY A 407 -19.42 -3.54 -6.06
CA GLY A 407 -20.51 -3.58 -5.08
C GLY A 407 -20.99 -4.98 -4.63
N ARG A 408 -20.27 -6.07 -4.96
CA ARG A 408 -20.53 -7.42 -4.43
C ARG A 408 -19.47 -7.80 -3.38
N GLY A 409 -19.89 -8.46 -2.28
CA GLY A 409 -19.04 -8.78 -1.12
C GLY A 409 -19.28 -7.85 0.09
N VAL A 410 -18.54 -8.06 1.18
CA VAL A 410 -18.63 -7.21 2.40
C VAL A 410 -17.79 -5.97 2.15
N ALA A 411 -18.39 -5.02 1.43
CA ALA A 411 -17.74 -3.84 0.87
C ALA A 411 -16.60 -4.17 -0.12
N SER A 412 -16.60 -3.49 -1.25
CA SER A 412 -15.37 -3.15 -1.95
C SER A 412 -14.37 -2.65 -0.90
N PHE A 413 -13.32 -3.41 -0.58
CA PHE A 413 -12.31 -2.92 0.34
C PHE A 413 -11.79 -1.63 -0.29
N SER A 414 -12.04 -0.50 0.38
CA SER A 414 -11.44 0.77 0.00
C SER A 414 -9.97 0.47 -0.18
N GLY A 415 -9.45 0.74 -1.37
CA GLY A 415 -8.08 0.39 -1.61
C GLY A 415 -7.14 1.12 -0.64
N SER A 416 -5.88 0.71 -0.68
CA SER A 416 -4.76 1.44 -0.08
C SER A 416 -4.75 2.91 -0.51
N GLU A 417 -5.16 3.83 0.35
CA GLU A 417 -5.17 5.26 0.03
C GLU A 417 -3.78 5.78 -0.39
N TYR A 418 -3.47 5.89 -1.68
CA TYR A 418 -2.16 6.40 -2.09
C TYR A 418 -2.23 7.89 -2.44
N LEU A 419 -1.70 8.71 -1.53
CA LEU A 419 -1.29 10.08 -1.82
C LEU A 419 0.18 10.01 -2.20
N ARG A 420 0.47 10.05 -3.50
CA ARG A 420 1.84 9.98 -4.00
C ARG A 420 2.32 11.36 -4.41
N LEU A 421 3.39 11.81 -3.77
CA LEU A 421 4.19 12.92 -4.28
C LEU A 421 4.89 12.48 -5.56
N ARG A 422 4.68 13.27 -6.61
CA ARG A 422 5.34 13.14 -7.91
C ARG A 422 6.29 14.32 -8.02
N GLN A 423 7.59 14.02 -7.98
CA GLN A 423 8.66 14.99 -8.27
C GLN A 423 9.08 14.88 -9.73
#